data_AF-A0A2V8VTX8-F1
#
_entry.id   AF-A0A2V8VTX8-F1
#
_cell.length_a   1.000
_cell.length_b   1.000
_cell.length_c   1.000
_cell.angle_alpha   90.00
_cell.angle_beta   90.00
_cell.angle_gamma   90.00
#
_symmetry.space_group_name_H-M   'P 1'
#
loop_
_entity.id
_entity.type
_entity.pdbx_description
1 polymer ?
#
loop_
_entity_poly.entity_id
_entity_poly.type
_entity_poly.pdbx_seq_one_letter_code
_entity_poly.pdbx_strand_id
1 'polypeptide(L)'
;MSPGWRQRRLWLRISTAAGQYHCQIFFASPEGPTKVEPTVPQSINAAGQITGTVGSPGGQLTYGFLRQADGTITRFDLGNGRWTFPAAINAAGQITGYFYKYFDPGTALHGFLRENDGTVVTFDVPNSTATYATAMNDAGDITGYYLDASGDSHGFIRYSLDATPPVTTAGPSPSPNSNGWNNTDVTVTLSSTDNEPGGTGVKQIQYALTGAQPLDAQTVVGTTASVTISAEGLTTLTYFGTDNAGNVEQAKTLTVQIDKTPPVISGMSAPGCALWPPNHKLVAVTTVAAADALSGVVPGSFQLTGTSNEPSDPNNPDVVIAPNSSGGFAVQLRAERLGSGTGRTYTLNATATDLAGNTATSTAVCVVPRTSRTSSNRTINAPTKLGPFLRRDKLTDMVVGLEQLWSRPRMAHSS
;
A
#
# COMPACT_ATOMS: atom_id res chain seq x y z
N MET A 1 -40.27 -34.18 -12.35
CA MET A 1 -40.63 -32.83 -12.81
C MET A 1 -41.58 -32.24 -11.78
N SER A 2 -41.14 -31.26 -10.99
CA SER A 2 -41.99 -30.62 -9.99
C SER A 2 -43.07 -29.77 -10.72
N PRO A 3 -44.36 -29.89 -10.35
CA PRO A 3 -45.42 -29.14 -11.03
C PRO A 3 -45.19 -27.63 -10.90
N GLY A 4 -45.35 -26.93 -12.03
CA GLY A 4 -45.07 -25.50 -12.14
C GLY A 4 -46.12 -24.64 -11.43
N TRP A 5 -45.69 -23.93 -10.39
CA TRP A 5 -46.52 -23.01 -9.62
C TRP A 5 -46.87 -21.76 -10.43
N ARG A 6 -48.17 -21.42 -10.56
CA ARG A 6 -48.61 -20.22 -11.27
C ARG A 6 -49.14 -19.16 -10.31
N GLN A 7 -48.61 -17.95 -10.44
CA GLN A 7 -49.07 -16.77 -9.73
C GLN A 7 -50.40 -16.27 -10.34
N ARG A 8 -51.39 -15.93 -9.51
CA ARG A 8 -52.49 -15.02 -9.90
C ARG A 8 -52.20 -13.64 -9.32
N ARG A 9 -52.22 -12.60 -10.18
CA ARG A 9 -52.04 -11.19 -9.80
C ARG A 9 -53.41 -10.55 -9.61
N LEU A 10 -53.71 -10.13 -8.39
CA LEU A 10 -54.80 -9.19 -8.14
C LEU A 10 -54.19 -7.88 -7.65
N TRP A 11 -54.45 -6.79 -8.36
CA TRP A 11 -54.03 -5.46 -7.96
C TRP A 11 -55.13 -4.82 -7.13
N LEU A 12 -54.86 -4.60 -5.85
CA LEU A 12 -55.68 -3.72 -5.04
C LEU A 12 -55.11 -2.31 -5.18
N ARG A 13 -55.86 -1.43 -5.85
CA ARG A 13 -55.57 0.00 -5.86
C ARG A 13 -56.05 0.60 -4.55
N ILE A 14 -55.13 1.14 -3.78
CA ILE A 14 -55.43 1.87 -2.56
C ILE A 14 -55.15 3.33 -2.87
N SER A 15 -56.20 4.11 -3.06
CA SER A 15 -56.09 5.56 -3.23
C SER A 15 -56.19 6.23 -1.88
N THR A 16 -55.19 7.02 -1.52
CA THR A 16 -55.19 7.90 -0.34
C THR A 16 -55.06 9.34 -0.78
N ALA A 17 -55.31 10.30 0.12
CA ALA A 17 -55.07 11.72 -0.15
C ALA A 17 -53.59 12.03 -0.49
N ALA A 18 -52.65 11.16 -0.11
CA ALA A 18 -51.22 11.30 -0.35
C ALA A 18 -50.71 10.60 -1.63
N GLY A 19 -51.57 9.87 -2.38
CA GLY A 19 -51.17 9.18 -3.60
C GLY A 19 -51.86 7.82 -3.82
N GLN A 20 -51.57 7.20 -4.97
CA GLN A 20 -52.02 5.85 -5.33
C GLN A 20 -50.96 4.81 -4.95
N TYR A 21 -51.38 3.79 -4.19
CA TYR A 21 -50.57 2.63 -3.89
C TYR A 21 -51.11 1.41 -4.63
N HIS A 22 -50.18 0.58 -5.11
CA HIS A 22 -50.50 -0.70 -5.72
C HIS A 22 -50.15 -1.82 -4.74
N CYS A 23 -51.15 -2.48 -4.19
CA CYS A 23 -50.96 -3.71 -3.44
C CYS A 23 -51.11 -4.89 -4.40
N GLN A 24 -50.10 -5.74 -4.47
CA GLN A 24 -50.12 -6.94 -5.28
C GLN A 24 -50.44 -8.11 -4.36
N ILE A 25 -51.60 -8.76 -4.59
CA ILE A 25 -51.99 -9.97 -3.88
C ILE A 25 -51.48 -11.17 -4.68
N PHE A 26 -50.85 -12.11 -3.98
CA PHE A 26 -50.27 -13.33 -4.55
C PHE A 26 -50.92 -14.54 -3.87
N PHE A 27 -51.20 -15.57 -4.67
CA PHE A 27 -51.60 -16.89 -4.17
C PHE A 27 -50.70 -17.94 -4.82
N ALA A 28 -50.28 -18.94 -4.04
CA ALA A 28 -49.55 -20.11 -4.53
C ALA A 28 -50.49 -21.33 -4.50
N SER A 29 -50.65 -22.03 -5.62
CA SER A 29 -51.33 -23.33 -5.68
C SER A 29 -50.55 -24.26 -6.60
N PRO A 30 -50.31 -25.53 -6.21
CA PRO A 30 -49.57 -26.45 -7.06
C PRO A 30 -50.40 -26.83 -8.28
N GLU A 31 -51.70 -27.07 -8.17
CA GLU A 31 -52.57 -27.48 -9.28
C GLU A 31 -54.05 -27.19 -8.96
N GLY A 32 -54.76 -26.59 -9.92
CA GLY A 32 -56.23 -26.54 -9.94
C GLY A 32 -56.94 -25.58 -8.97
N PRO A 33 -58.23 -25.25 -9.23
CA PRO A 33 -58.98 -24.21 -8.52
C PRO A 33 -59.45 -24.58 -7.10
N THR A 34 -59.11 -25.77 -6.57
CA THR A 34 -59.75 -26.31 -5.35
C THR A 34 -58.83 -26.48 -4.13
N LYS A 35 -57.51 -26.26 -4.24
CA LYS A 35 -56.59 -26.22 -3.08
C LYS A 35 -55.71 -24.98 -3.13
N VAL A 36 -56.09 -23.96 -2.37
CA VAL A 36 -55.23 -22.80 -2.10
C VAL A 36 -54.38 -23.15 -0.89
N GLU A 37 -53.06 -23.08 -1.05
CA GLU A 37 -52.14 -23.22 0.07
C GLU A 37 -51.92 -21.84 0.69
N PRO A 38 -52.15 -21.66 2.02
CA PRO A 38 -51.99 -20.37 2.65
C PRO A 38 -50.51 -19.99 2.66
N THR A 39 -50.20 -18.82 2.08
CA THR A 39 -48.87 -18.20 2.14
C THR A 39 -48.88 -17.07 3.17
N VAL A 40 -47.92 -17.07 4.08
CA VAL A 40 -47.72 -16.01 5.06
C VAL A 40 -46.33 -15.40 4.82
N PRO A 41 -46.23 -14.27 4.09
CA PRO A 41 -44.96 -13.56 3.93
C PRO A 41 -44.51 -12.99 5.28
N GLN A 42 -43.22 -13.08 5.57
CA GLN A 42 -42.61 -12.63 6.83
C GLN A 42 -41.65 -11.46 6.62
N SER A 43 -40.86 -11.49 5.54
CA SER A 43 -39.81 -10.49 5.30
C SER A 43 -39.60 -10.26 3.81
N ILE A 44 -39.12 -9.06 3.46
CA ILE A 44 -38.81 -8.61 2.09
C ILE A 44 -37.49 -7.85 2.10
N ASN A 45 -36.63 -8.08 1.09
CA ASN A 45 -35.39 -7.32 0.91
C ASN A 45 -35.50 -6.22 -0.16
N ALA A 46 -34.44 -5.42 -0.31
CA ALA A 46 -34.38 -4.32 -1.27
C ALA A 46 -34.50 -4.76 -2.74
N ALA A 47 -34.15 -6.02 -3.06
CA ALA A 47 -34.34 -6.61 -4.39
C ALA A 47 -35.80 -7.03 -4.66
N GLY A 48 -36.71 -6.88 -3.69
CA GLY A 48 -38.10 -7.28 -3.80
C GLY A 48 -38.32 -8.80 -3.66
N GLN A 49 -37.30 -9.52 -3.14
CA GLN A 49 -37.43 -10.92 -2.79
C GLN A 49 -38.15 -11.05 -1.45
N ILE A 50 -39.05 -12.02 -1.33
CA ILE A 50 -39.90 -12.21 -0.16
C ILE A 50 -39.69 -13.61 0.38
N THR A 51 -39.50 -13.73 1.70
CA THR A 51 -39.52 -15.02 2.39
C THR A 51 -40.69 -15.12 3.37
N GLY A 52 -41.07 -16.34 3.69
CA GLY A 52 -42.12 -16.63 4.65
C GLY A 52 -42.51 -18.10 4.61
N THR A 53 -43.70 -18.40 5.11
CA THR A 53 -44.19 -19.77 5.23
C THR A 53 -45.29 -20.08 4.23
N VAL A 54 -45.34 -21.32 3.77
CA VAL A 54 -46.48 -21.86 3.02
C VAL A 54 -47.00 -23.13 3.68
N GLY A 55 -48.29 -23.14 3.99
CA GLY A 55 -48.95 -24.28 4.62
C GLY A 55 -49.36 -25.34 3.60
N SER A 56 -49.23 -26.62 3.95
CA SER A 56 -49.83 -27.70 3.17
C SER A 56 -51.36 -27.58 3.17
N PRO A 57 -52.03 -28.10 2.13
CA PRO A 57 -53.48 -28.12 2.11
C PRO A 57 -54.02 -28.98 3.27
N GLY A 58 -54.81 -28.39 4.17
CA GLY A 58 -55.28 -29.05 5.41
C GLY A 58 -54.45 -28.72 6.65
N GLY A 59 -53.42 -27.87 6.55
CA GLY A 59 -52.75 -27.23 7.69
C GLY A 59 -51.75 -28.09 8.48
N GLN A 60 -51.39 -29.27 7.97
CA GLN A 60 -50.57 -30.23 8.73
C GLN A 60 -49.06 -29.96 8.67
N LEU A 61 -48.57 -29.38 7.57
CA LEU A 61 -47.15 -29.10 7.32
C LEU A 61 -46.95 -27.61 6.98
N THR A 62 -45.80 -27.06 7.36
CA THR A 62 -45.38 -25.68 7.06
C THR A 62 -43.99 -25.70 6.46
N TYR A 63 -43.87 -25.14 5.25
CA TYR A 63 -42.62 -25.04 4.49
C TYR A 63 -42.15 -23.59 4.44
N GLY A 64 -40.84 -23.38 4.26
CA GLY A 64 -40.31 -22.08 3.87
C GLY A 64 -40.54 -21.82 2.38
N PHE A 65 -40.72 -20.57 1.99
CA PHE A 65 -40.64 -20.15 0.60
C PHE A 65 -39.71 -18.96 0.40
N LEU A 66 -39.12 -18.88 -0.79
CA LEU A 66 -38.46 -17.71 -1.35
C LEU A 66 -39.21 -17.33 -2.63
N ARG A 67 -39.75 -16.12 -2.66
CA ARG A 67 -40.35 -15.51 -3.84
C ARG A 67 -39.37 -14.50 -4.43
N GLN A 68 -39.04 -14.67 -5.70
CA GLN A 68 -38.25 -13.73 -6.48
C GLN A 68 -39.12 -12.54 -6.94
N ALA A 69 -38.48 -11.42 -7.31
CA ALA A 69 -39.18 -10.21 -7.75
C ALA A 69 -40.11 -10.46 -8.95
N ASP A 70 -39.67 -11.33 -9.87
CA ASP A 70 -40.42 -11.76 -11.05
C ASP A 70 -41.71 -12.57 -10.71
N GLY A 71 -41.83 -13.05 -9.47
CA GLY A 71 -42.95 -13.85 -8.98
C GLY A 71 -42.69 -15.35 -8.93
N THR A 72 -41.50 -15.81 -9.30
CA THR A 72 -41.08 -17.20 -9.13
C THR A 72 -41.04 -17.56 -7.65
N ILE A 73 -41.66 -18.68 -7.25
CA ILE A 73 -41.70 -19.16 -5.87
C ILE A 73 -40.96 -20.50 -5.77
N THR A 74 -39.94 -20.54 -4.93
CA THR A 74 -39.21 -21.75 -4.57
C THR A 74 -39.55 -22.13 -3.13
N ARG A 75 -39.90 -23.40 -2.92
CA ARG A 75 -40.14 -23.97 -1.58
C ARG A 75 -38.87 -24.60 -1.06
N PHE A 76 -38.70 -24.59 0.25
CA PHE A 76 -37.65 -25.32 0.92
C PHE A 76 -38.13 -25.85 2.27
N ASP A 77 -37.54 -26.98 2.67
CA ASP A 77 -37.84 -27.69 3.90
C ASP A 77 -36.53 -28.15 4.52
N LEU A 78 -36.34 -27.84 5.80
CA LEU A 78 -35.13 -28.15 6.56
C LEU A 78 -35.39 -29.23 7.63
N GLY A 79 -36.66 -29.58 7.89
CA GLY A 79 -37.08 -30.42 9.01
C GLY A 79 -37.52 -31.83 8.63
N ASN A 80 -37.11 -32.35 7.46
CA ASN A 80 -37.55 -33.65 6.93
C ASN A 80 -39.09 -33.79 6.89
N GLY A 81 -39.79 -32.75 6.47
CA GLY A 81 -41.23 -32.78 6.21
C GLY A 81 -42.07 -31.91 7.13
N ARG A 82 -41.55 -31.27 8.19
CA ARG A 82 -42.37 -30.52 9.15
C ARG A 82 -41.69 -29.25 9.69
N TRP A 83 -42.31 -28.11 9.37
CA TRP A 83 -42.23 -26.83 10.08
C TRP A 83 -40.89 -26.10 9.94
N THR A 84 -40.71 -25.47 8.77
CA THR A 84 -39.66 -24.47 8.52
C THR A 84 -40.28 -23.07 8.59
N PHE A 85 -39.72 -22.19 9.43
CA PHE A 85 -40.20 -20.83 9.66
C PHE A 85 -39.10 -19.80 9.32
N PRO A 86 -39.03 -19.34 8.06
CA PRO A 86 -38.19 -18.21 7.69
C PRO A 86 -38.66 -16.93 8.38
N ALA A 87 -37.74 -16.18 8.96
CA ALA A 87 -38.03 -14.97 9.72
C ALA A 87 -37.53 -13.70 9.04
N ALA A 88 -36.33 -13.73 8.44
CA ALA A 88 -35.74 -12.56 7.79
C ALA A 88 -34.98 -12.92 6.52
N ILE A 89 -34.86 -11.95 5.61
CA ILE A 89 -34.06 -12.02 4.38
C ILE A 89 -33.24 -10.73 4.22
N ASN A 90 -31.95 -10.84 3.92
CA ASN A 90 -31.07 -9.67 3.71
C ASN A 90 -30.90 -9.29 2.23
N ALA A 91 -30.16 -8.21 1.95
CA ALA A 91 -29.89 -7.74 0.59
C ALA A 91 -29.17 -8.77 -0.32
N ALA A 92 -28.34 -9.66 0.25
CA ALA A 92 -27.66 -10.73 -0.47
C ALA A 92 -28.57 -11.93 -0.80
N GLY A 93 -29.82 -11.93 -0.33
CA GLY A 93 -30.77 -13.02 -0.52
C GLY A 93 -30.59 -14.18 0.47
N GLN A 94 -29.77 -14.01 1.50
CA GLN A 94 -29.65 -14.96 2.60
C GLN A 94 -30.91 -14.92 3.46
N ILE A 95 -31.35 -16.07 3.95
CA ILE A 95 -32.58 -16.22 4.74
C ILE A 95 -32.22 -16.85 6.07
N THR A 96 -32.62 -16.22 7.18
CA THR A 96 -32.54 -16.84 8.51
C THR A 96 -33.92 -17.21 9.03
N GLY A 97 -33.97 -18.19 9.93
CA GLY A 97 -35.17 -18.54 10.65
C GLY A 97 -34.93 -19.72 11.58
N TYR A 98 -35.99 -20.42 11.94
CA TYR A 98 -35.89 -21.64 12.72
C TYR A 98 -36.73 -22.75 12.12
N PHE A 99 -36.41 -24.00 12.47
CA PHE A 99 -37.16 -25.16 12.02
C PHE A 99 -37.26 -26.20 13.13
N TYR A 100 -38.29 -27.04 13.05
CA TYR A 100 -38.53 -28.10 14.01
C TYR A 100 -37.96 -29.43 13.52
N LYS A 101 -37.33 -30.20 14.40
CA LYS A 101 -36.84 -31.55 14.07
C LYS A 101 -37.31 -32.57 15.11
N TYR A 102 -38.34 -33.33 14.75
CA TYR A 102 -39.12 -34.19 15.66
C TYR A 102 -38.31 -35.30 16.35
N PHE A 103 -37.20 -35.74 15.75
CA PHE A 103 -36.42 -36.89 16.22
C PHE A 103 -35.02 -36.51 16.71
N ASP A 104 -34.72 -35.23 16.91
CA ASP A 104 -33.42 -34.85 17.47
C ASP A 104 -33.43 -35.01 19.00
N PRO A 105 -32.55 -35.86 19.56
CA PRO A 105 -32.38 -35.95 21.00
C PRO A 105 -31.75 -34.64 21.50
N GLY A 106 -32.52 -33.81 22.20
CA GLY A 106 -32.09 -32.52 22.73
C GLY A 106 -33.00 -31.37 22.29
N THR A 107 -32.44 -30.43 21.53
CA THR A 107 -33.12 -29.21 21.06
C THR A 107 -34.18 -29.55 20.02
N ALA A 108 -35.44 -29.17 20.23
CA ALA A 108 -36.54 -29.50 19.30
C ALA A 108 -36.68 -28.48 18.15
N LEU A 109 -36.14 -27.28 18.34
CA LEU A 109 -36.17 -26.16 17.39
C LEU A 109 -34.76 -25.62 17.18
N HIS A 110 -34.34 -25.55 15.92
CA HIS A 110 -32.98 -25.15 15.55
C HIS A 110 -33.01 -23.86 14.74
N GLY A 111 -31.99 -23.02 14.93
CA GLY A 111 -31.75 -21.88 14.05
C GLY A 111 -31.17 -22.35 12.70
N PHE A 112 -31.45 -21.61 11.63
CA PHE A 112 -30.81 -21.83 10.34
C PHE A 112 -30.45 -20.52 9.64
N LEU A 113 -29.39 -20.58 8.84
CA LEU A 113 -29.03 -19.64 7.78
C LEU A 113 -29.08 -20.40 6.45
N ARG A 114 -29.83 -19.90 5.49
CA ARG A 114 -29.89 -20.40 4.11
C ARG A 114 -29.24 -19.38 3.19
N GLU A 115 -28.19 -19.79 2.51
CA GLU A 115 -27.48 -19.00 1.52
C GLU A 115 -28.29 -18.82 0.23
N ASN A 116 -27.90 -17.86 -0.61
CA ASN A 116 -28.60 -17.55 -1.87
C ASN A 116 -28.54 -18.73 -2.88
N ASP A 117 -27.45 -19.50 -2.87
CA ASP A 117 -27.30 -20.74 -3.66
C ASP A 117 -28.16 -21.91 -3.13
N GLY A 118 -28.76 -21.74 -1.95
CA GLY A 118 -29.59 -22.73 -1.27
C GLY A 118 -28.87 -23.62 -0.28
N THR A 119 -27.57 -23.43 -0.06
CA THR A 119 -26.82 -24.05 1.02
C THR A 119 -27.42 -23.68 2.38
N VAL A 120 -27.48 -24.63 3.32
CA VAL A 120 -28.09 -24.41 4.64
C VAL A 120 -27.07 -24.73 5.73
N VAL A 121 -26.91 -23.80 6.66
CA VAL A 121 -26.17 -23.95 7.91
C VAL A 121 -27.17 -23.92 9.06
N THR A 122 -27.21 -24.98 9.85
CA THR A 122 -28.02 -25.04 11.08
C THR A 122 -27.16 -24.70 12.29
N PHE A 123 -27.74 -24.08 13.32
CA PHE A 123 -27.02 -23.72 14.54
C PHE A 123 -27.93 -23.74 15.76
N ASP A 124 -27.34 -24.11 16.90
CA ASP A 124 -27.98 -24.13 18.21
C ASP A 124 -27.09 -23.46 19.24
N VAL A 125 -27.69 -22.79 20.21
CA VAL A 125 -26.95 -22.29 21.37
C VAL A 125 -26.60 -23.48 22.28
N PRO A 126 -25.35 -23.61 22.77
CA PRO A 126 -24.97 -24.69 23.67
C PRO A 126 -25.87 -24.77 24.91
N ASN A 127 -26.31 -25.98 25.27
CA ASN A 127 -27.23 -26.25 26.39
C ASN A 127 -28.64 -25.66 26.26
N SER A 128 -29.05 -25.22 25.07
CA SER A 128 -30.43 -24.79 24.80
C SER A 128 -31.37 -25.97 24.53
N THR A 129 -32.66 -25.76 24.75
CA THR A 129 -33.77 -26.67 24.38
C THR A 129 -34.50 -26.21 23.11
N ALA A 130 -34.35 -24.94 22.73
CA ALA A 130 -34.82 -24.37 21.48
C ALA A 130 -33.98 -23.14 21.09
N THR A 131 -33.66 -22.98 19.80
CA THR A 131 -33.00 -21.78 19.24
C THR A 131 -33.91 -21.13 18.20
N TYR A 132 -34.27 -19.86 18.43
CA TYR A 132 -35.11 -19.05 17.55
C TYR A 132 -34.29 -17.92 16.94
N ALA A 133 -33.92 -18.04 15.65
CA ALA A 133 -33.38 -16.92 14.90
C ALA A 133 -34.52 -16.07 14.32
N THR A 134 -34.54 -14.78 14.65
CA THR A 134 -35.70 -13.91 14.39
C THR A 134 -35.42 -12.75 13.46
N ALA A 135 -34.17 -12.29 13.37
CA ALA A 135 -33.79 -11.18 12.52
C ALA A 135 -32.37 -11.34 11.98
N MET A 136 -32.07 -10.65 10.89
CA MET A 136 -30.71 -10.51 10.37
C MET A 136 -30.47 -9.11 9.81
N ASN A 137 -29.21 -8.68 9.83
CA ASN A 137 -28.78 -7.44 9.16
C ASN A 137 -28.22 -7.73 7.75
N ASP A 138 -27.83 -6.68 7.03
CA ASP A 138 -27.25 -6.81 5.68
C ASP A 138 -25.86 -7.45 5.65
N ALA A 139 -25.12 -7.44 6.77
CA ALA A 139 -23.85 -8.15 6.91
C ALA A 139 -24.03 -9.67 7.17
N GLY A 140 -25.27 -10.13 7.38
CA GLY A 140 -25.58 -11.53 7.66
C GLY A 140 -25.47 -11.92 9.13
N ASP A 141 -25.30 -10.95 10.04
CA ASP A 141 -25.42 -11.20 11.48
C ASP A 141 -26.87 -11.52 11.82
N ILE A 142 -27.06 -12.51 12.69
CA ILE A 142 -28.36 -13.03 13.06
C ILE A 142 -28.60 -12.77 14.54
N THR A 143 -29.76 -12.23 14.89
CA THR A 143 -30.21 -12.12 16.28
C THR A 143 -31.42 -13.00 16.54
N GLY A 144 -31.58 -13.37 17.80
CA GLY A 144 -32.63 -14.28 18.22
C GLY A 144 -32.67 -14.49 19.73
N TYR A 145 -33.39 -15.52 20.14
CA TYR A 145 -33.41 -15.98 21.52
C TYR A 145 -33.38 -17.51 21.58
N TYR A 146 -32.94 -18.05 22.71
CA TYR A 146 -32.95 -19.48 22.98
C TYR A 146 -33.62 -19.76 24.32
N LEU A 147 -34.16 -20.97 24.47
CA LEU A 147 -34.67 -21.46 25.75
C LEU A 147 -33.61 -22.33 26.41
N ASP A 148 -33.36 -22.12 27.70
CA ASP A 148 -32.52 -23.04 28.47
C ASP A 148 -33.29 -24.30 28.92
N ALA A 149 -32.67 -25.14 29.74
CA ALA A 149 -33.28 -26.37 30.26
C ALA A 149 -34.47 -26.12 31.20
N SER A 150 -34.55 -24.92 31.81
CA SER A 150 -35.66 -24.50 32.67
C SER A 150 -36.83 -23.91 31.86
N GLY A 151 -36.58 -23.60 30.58
CA GLY A 151 -37.54 -22.94 29.69
C GLY A 151 -37.45 -21.42 29.71
N ASP A 152 -36.44 -20.84 30.37
CA ASP A 152 -36.23 -19.39 30.39
C ASP A 152 -35.61 -18.91 29.07
N SER A 153 -36.02 -17.72 28.62
CA SER A 153 -35.58 -17.15 27.34
C SER A 153 -34.38 -16.22 27.50
N HIS A 154 -33.37 -16.40 26.65
CA HIS A 154 -32.13 -15.64 26.61
C HIS A 154 -31.83 -15.15 25.19
N GLY A 155 -31.47 -13.88 25.04
CA GLY A 155 -31.09 -13.33 23.72
C GLY A 155 -29.74 -13.82 23.22
N PHE A 156 -29.54 -13.87 21.90
CA PHE A 156 -28.23 -14.11 21.28
C PHE A 156 -28.00 -13.24 20.03
N ILE A 157 -26.72 -13.09 19.68
CA ILE A 157 -26.25 -12.66 18.37
C ILE A 157 -25.30 -13.71 17.82
N ARG A 158 -25.45 -14.06 16.54
CA ARG A 158 -24.55 -14.91 15.76
C ARG A 158 -24.00 -14.05 14.63
N TYR A 159 -22.71 -13.78 14.66
CA TYR A 159 -22.05 -13.04 13.59
C TYR A 159 -21.98 -13.88 12.31
N SER A 160 -22.01 -13.21 11.15
CA SER A 160 -21.68 -13.87 9.89
C SER A 160 -20.24 -14.41 9.96
N LEU A 161 -20.02 -15.58 9.37
CA LEU A 161 -18.65 -16.09 9.25
C LEU A 161 -18.02 -15.38 8.06
N ASP A 162 -17.35 -14.29 8.34
CA ASP A 162 -16.45 -13.67 7.38
C ASP A 162 -15.27 -14.62 7.15
N ALA A 163 -15.14 -15.07 5.91
CA ALA A 163 -14.06 -15.94 5.45
C ALA A 163 -13.20 -15.24 4.38
N THR A 164 -13.47 -13.96 4.12
CA THR A 164 -12.83 -13.18 3.06
C THR A 164 -11.77 -12.27 3.68
N PRO A 165 -10.49 -12.46 3.35
CA PRO A 165 -9.45 -11.54 3.80
C PRO A 165 -9.67 -10.10 3.33
N PRO A 166 -9.20 -9.11 4.12
CA PRO A 166 -9.21 -7.72 3.70
C PRO A 166 -8.30 -7.48 2.49
N VAL A 167 -8.46 -6.34 1.82
CA VAL A 167 -7.58 -5.91 0.71
C VAL A 167 -6.76 -4.68 1.11
N THR A 168 -5.43 -4.79 1.09
CA THR A 168 -4.50 -3.68 1.40
C THR A 168 -3.87 -3.06 0.15
N THR A 169 -3.80 -1.74 0.05
CA THR A 169 -3.12 -1.03 -1.05
C THR A 169 -1.94 -0.22 -0.51
N ALA A 170 -0.90 -0.03 -1.34
CA ALA A 170 0.28 0.77 -0.99
C ALA A 170 0.42 1.96 -1.94
N GLY A 171 0.46 3.17 -1.38
CA GLY A 171 0.65 4.43 -2.09
C GLY A 171 1.98 5.09 -1.72
N PRO A 172 3.06 4.89 -2.50
CA PRO A 172 4.31 5.61 -2.30
C PRO A 172 4.17 7.10 -2.69
N SER A 173 4.75 7.99 -1.89
CA SER A 173 4.82 9.42 -2.17
C SER A 173 6.19 10.00 -1.76
N PRO A 174 6.92 10.67 -2.68
CA PRO A 174 6.57 10.88 -4.09
C PRO A 174 6.53 9.56 -4.89
N SER A 175 5.84 9.58 -6.03
CA SER A 175 5.92 8.49 -7.00
C SER A 175 7.29 8.48 -7.66
N PRO A 176 7.84 7.29 -8.00
CA PRO A 176 9.10 7.20 -8.72
C PRO A 176 9.01 7.91 -10.07
N ASN A 177 10.17 8.36 -10.55
CA ASN A 177 10.34 8.91 -11.89
C ASN A 177 10.14 7.83 -12.98
N SER A 178 10.25 8.19 -14.26
CA SER A 178 10.08 7.25 -15.39
C SER A 178 11.09 6.10 -15.43
N ASN A 179 12.20 6.21 -14.70
CA ASN A 179 13.22 5.16 -14.57
C ASN A 179 12.98 4.28 -13.33
N GLY A 180 11.92 4.51 -12.56
CA GLY A 180 11.60 3.74 -11.35
C GLY A 180 12.35 4.17 -10.09
N TRP A 181 12.99 5.35 -10.09
CA TRP A 181 13.81 5.86 -8.99
C TRP A 181 13.21 7.09 -8.31
N ASN A 182 13.56 7.30 -7.05
CA ASN A 182 13.31 8.53 -6.31
C ASN A 182 14.65 9.14 -5.87
N ASN A 183 14.73 10.46 -5.86
CA ASN A 183 15.89 11.21 -5.35
C ASN A 183 15.63 11.95 -4.03
N THR A 184 14.56 11.54 -3.35
CA THR A 184 14.18 12.01 -2.02
C THR A 184 13.63 10.84 -1.22
N ASP A 185 13.42 11.06 0.08
CA ASP A 185 12.79 10.07 0.95
C ASP A 185 11.35 9.80 0.47
N VAL A 186 10.92 8.54 0.55
CA VAL A 186 9.59 8.08 0.12
C VAL A 186 8.79 7.66 1.35
N THR A 187 7.60 8.21 1.50
CA THR A 187 6.62 7.73 2.49
C THR A 187 5.59 6.85 1.79
N VAL A 188 5.46 5.60 2.24
CA VAL A 188 4.45 4.67 1.75
C VAL A 188 3.28 4.65 2.72
N THR A 189 2.10 5.02 2.24
CA THR A 189 0.85 4.89 2.98
C THR A 189 0.18 3.57 2.59
N LEU A 190 -0.09 2.72 3.57
CA LEU A 190 -0.84 1.48 3.43
C LEU A 190 -2.30 1.73 3.83
N SER A 191 -3.25 1.35 2.96
CA SER A 191 -4.69 1.51 3.20
C SER A 191 -5.40 0.19 2.97
N SER A 192 -6.06 -0.34 4.00
CA SER A 192 -6.77 -1.62 3.96
C SER A 192 -8.28 -1.41 4.05
N THR A 193 -9.04 -2.21 3.29
CA THR A 193 -10.51 -2.20 3.29
C THR A 193 -11.07 -3.61 3.37
N ASP A 194 -12.16 -3.75 4.09
CA ASP A 194 -12.95 -4.98 4.19
C ASP A 194 -14.43 -4.62 4.32
N ASN A 195 -14.97 -4.09 3.24
CA ASN A 195 -16.34 -3.56 3.18
C ASN A 195 -17.21 -4.33 2.18
N GLU A 196 -16.78 -5.54 1.80
CA GLU A 196 -17.62 -6.43 0.99
C GLU A 196 -18.83 -6.89 1.80
N PRO A 197 -19.96 -7.25 1.16
CA PRO A 197 -21.11 -7.78 1.89
C PRO A 197 -20.71 -8.97 2.76
N GLY A 198 -20.78 -8.80 4.08
CA GLY A 198 -20.37 -9.81 5.06
C GLY A 198 -18.95 -9.66 5.62
N GLY A 199 -18.18 -8.66 5.20
CA GLY A 199 -16.88 -8.32 5.81
C GLY A 199 -17.04 -7.82 7.24
N THR A 200 -16.09 -8.17 8.10
CA THR A 200 -16.09 -7.79 9.53
C THR A 200 -15.29 -6.52 9.81
N GLY A 201 -14.70 -5.92 8.78
CA GLY A 201 -13.87 -4.73 8.87
C GLY A 201 -12.42 -5.07 9.24
N VAL A 202 -11.51 -4.14 8.95
CA VAL A 202 -10.07 -4.35 9.17
C VAL A 202 -9.72 -4.23 10.65
N LYS A 203 -8.99 -5.22 11.17
CA LYS A 203 -8.41 -5.20 12.51
C LYS A 203 -7.04 -4.53 12.52
N GLN A 204 -6.14 -4.92 11.62
CA GLN A 204 -4.76 -4.46 11.61
C GLN A 204 -4.09 -4.62 10.24
N ILE A 205 -3.00 -3.87 10.04
CA ILE A 205 -2.06 -4.01 8.94
C ILE A 205 -0.71 -4.44 9.52
N GLN A 206 -0.08 -5.44 8.90
CA GLN A 206 1.29 -5.84 9.19
C GLN A 206 2.21 -5.52 8.03
N TYR A 207 3.42 -5.04 8.33
CA TYR A 207 4.41 -4.75 7.30
C TYR A 207 5.85 -4.91 7.80
N ALA A 208 6.78 -5.17 6.89
CA ALA A 208 8.22 -5.28 7.16
C ALA A 208 9.03 -4.75 5.98
N LEU A 209 10.27 -4.33 6.23
CA LEU A 209 11.20 -3.89 5.18
C LEU A 209 12.44 -4.79 5.12
N THR A 210 12.93 -5.03 3.91
CA THR A 210 14.19 -5.73 3.64
C THR A 210 15.00 -4.98 2.58
N GLY A 211 16.30 -5.27 2.48
CA GLY A 211 17.20 -4.61 1.53
C GLY A 211 17.96 -3.44 2.16
N ALA A 212 18.01 -2.31 1.46
CA ALA A 212 18.77 -1.13 1.87
C ALA A 212 18.34 -0.55 3.22
N GLN A 213 17.04 -0.58 3.52
CA GLN A 213 16.50 -0.22 4.84
C GLN A 213 15.75 -1.40 5.47
N PRO A 214 16.40 -2.22 6.33
CA PRO A 214 15.71 -3.29 7.03
C PRO A 214 14.83 -2.74 8.16
N LEU A 215 13.66 -3.34 8.34
CA LEU A 215 12.76 -3.09 9.47
C LEU A 215 12.01 -4.38 9.79
N ASP A 216 12.15 -4.85 11.03
CA ASP A 216 11.41 -6.01 11.53
C ASP A 216 9.90 -5.79 11.44
N ALA A 217 9.14 -6.89 11.38
CA ALA A 217 7.70 -6.84 11.22
C ALA A 217 7.02 -5.93 12.26
N GLN A 218 6.26 -4.96 11.75
CA GLN A 218 5.43 -4.04 12.51
C GLN A 218 3.96 -4.45 12.38
N THR A 219 3.19 -4.21 13.44
CA THR A 219 1.73 -4.38 13.44
C THR A 219 1.09 -3.05 13.84
N VAL A 220 0.19 -2.55 13.01
CA VAL A 220 -0.57 -1.32 13.25
C VAL A 220 -2.05 -1.64 13.27
N VAL A 221 -2.71 -1.35 14.39
CA VAL A 221 -4.16 -1.54 14.54
C VAL A 221 -4.90 -0.49 13.71
N GLY A 222 -5.95 -0.90 13.00
CA GLY A 222 -6.78 -0.04 12.16
C GLY A 222 -6.55 -0.25 10.66
N THR A 223 -7.11 0.68 9.87
CA THR A 223 -7.21 0.60 8.40
C THR A 223 -6.08 1.30 7.66
N THR A 224 -5.16 1.99 8.37
CA THR A 224 -4.10 2.77 7.75
C THR A 224 -2.79 2.64 8.53
N ALA A 225 -1.69 2.48 7.80
CA ALA A 225 -0.33 2.53 8.33
C ALA A 225 0.55 3.36 7.40
N SER A 226 1.65 3.91 7.93
CA SER A 226 2.63 4.62 7.12
C SER A 226 4.05 4.22 7.52
N VAL A 227 4.94 4.21 6.52
CA VAL A 227 6.36 3.95 6.71
C VAL A 227 7.18 4.84 5.79
N THR A 228 8.22 5.47 6.32
CA THR A 228 9.16 6.29 5.55
C THR A 228 10.43 5.50 5.25
N ILE A 229 10.79 5.45 3.97
CA ILE A 229 12.02 4.86 3.46
C ILE A 229 12.94 6.01 3.06
N SER A 230 14.10 6.09 3.70
CA SER A 230 15.09 7.17 3.51
C SER A 230 16.50 6.65 3.22
N ALA A 231 16.78 5.36 3.44
CA ALA A 231 18.04 4.78 3.01
C ALA A 231 18.11 4.69 1.48
N GLU A 232 19.26 5.01 0.91
CA GLU A 232 19.52 4.83 -0.51
C GLU A 232 19.68 3.35 -0.85
N GLY A 233 19.11 2.96 -1.99
CA GLY A 233 19.15 1.63 -2.56
C GLY A 233 17.77 1.02 -2.73
N LEU A 234 17.78 -0.29 -2.97
CA LEU A 234 16.56 -1.07 -3.16
C LEU A 234 16.04 -1.54 -1.81
N THR A 235 14.85 -1.06 -1.44
CA THR A 235 14.11 -1.52 -0.25
C THR A 235 12.81 -2.19 -0.69
N THR A 236 12.57 -3.40 -0.19
CA THR A 236 11.32 -4.14 -0.44
C THR A 236 10.44 -4.08 0.80
N LEU A 237 9.26 -3.48 0.64
CA LEU A 237 8.17 -3.47 1.61
C LEU A 237 7.29 -4.69 1.39
N THR A 238 7.12 -5.52 2.42
CA THR A 238 6.14 -6.61 2.44
C THR A 238 5.00 -6.22 3.37
N TYR A 239 3.74 -6.42 2.96
CA TYR A 239 2.57 -5.99 3.73
C TYR A 239 1.34 -6.87 3.50
N PHE A 240 0.45 -6.94 4.50
CA PHE A 240 -0.88 -7.58 4.42
C PHE A 240 -1.81 -7.07 5.52
N GLY A 241 -3.12 -7.21 5.31
CA GLY A 241 -4.16 -6.92 6.29
C GLY A 241 -4.66 -8.17 7.05
N THR A 242 -5.27 -7.93 8.20
CA THR A 242 -6.09 -8.92 8.94
C THR A 242 -7.40 -8.25 9.34
N ASP A 243 -8.53 -8.92 9.12
CA ASP A 243 -9.85 -8.45 9.54
C ASP A 243 -10.20 -8.81 11.00
N ASN A 244 -11.40 -8.44 11.43
CA ASN A 244 -11.88 -8.73 12.79
C ASN A 244 -12.28 -10.20 12.98
N ALA A 245 -12.62 -10.92 11.92
CA ALA A 245 -12.85 -12.37 11.92
C ALA A 245 -11.55 -13.20 11.99
N GLY A 246 -10.40 -12.57 11.73
CA GLY A 246 -9.09 -13.19 11.73
C GLY A 246 -8.65 -13.73 10.37
N ASN A 247 -9.34 -13.41 9.26
CA ASN A 247 -8.83 -13.76 7.94
C ASN A 247 -7.64 -12.88 7.60
N VAL A 248 -6.62 -13.51 7.01
CA VAL A 248 -5.33 -12.90 6.71
C VAL A 248 -5.15 -12.82 5.21
N GLU A 249 -4.86 -11.62 4.73
CA GLU A 249 -4.57 -11.39 3.32
C GLU A 249 -3.25 -12.05 2.91
N GLN A 250 -3.15 -12.49 1.65
CA GLN A 250 -1.85 -12.89 1.10
C GLN A 250 -0.88 -11.70 1.10
N ALA A 251 0.33 -11.91 1.62
CA ALA A 251 1.38 -10.89 1.62
C ALA A 251 1.67 -10.36 0.22
N LYS A 252 1.65 -9.02 0.10
CA LYS A 252 2.03 -8.27 -1.10
C LYS A 252 3.35 -7.56 -0.89
N THR A 253 3.98 -7.19 -2.00
CA THR A 253 5.26 -6.49 -2.00
C THR A 253 5.22 -5.21 -2.82
N LEU A 254 5.92 -4.19 -2.35
CA LEU A 254 6.25 -2.97 -3.10
C LEU A 254 7.76 -2.76 -3.03
N THR A 255 8.40 -2.54 -4.17
CA THR A 255 9.83 -2.19 -4.23
C THR A 255 9.98 -0.68 -4.38
N VAL A 256 10.79 -0.08 -3.50
CA VAL A 256 11.14 1.34 -3.53
C VAL A 256 12.64 1.46 -3.79
N GLN A 257 13.00 2.23 -4.83
CA GLN A 257 14.39 2.52 -5.19
C GLN A 257 14.65 4.00 -4.91
N ILE A 258 15.66 4.27 -4.08
CA ILE A 258 16.08 5.63 -3.71
C ILE A 258 17.55 5.81 -4.07
N ASP A 259 17.87 6.90 -4.75
CA ASP A 259 19.24 7.36 -4.93
C ASP A 259 19.25 8.88 -4.87
N LYS A 260 19.90 9.43 -3.84
CA LYS A 260 20.01 10.86 -3.56
C LYS A 260 21.40 11.37 -3.89
N THR A 261 22.30 10.50 -4.36
CA THR A 261 23.71 10.79 -4.53
C THR A 261 23.98 11.15 -5.98
N PRO A 262 24.45 12.38 -6.28
CA PRO A 262 24.83 12.73 -7.63
C PRO A 262 25.96 11.86 -8.20
N PRO A 263 26.01 11.70 -9.53
CA PRO A 263 27.11 10.99 -10.18
C PRO A 263 28.46 11.65 -9.90
N VAL A 264 29.52 10.86 -9.85
CA VAL A 264 30.90 11.35 -9.69
C VAL A 264 31.52 11.60 -11.05
N ILE A 265 31.92 12.85 -11.31
CA ILE A 265 32.73 13.22 -12.47
C ILE A 265 34.22 13.14 -12.07
N SER A 266 34.99 12.33 -12.79
CA SER A 266 36.40 12.06 -12.52
C SER A 266 37.28 12.40 -13.72
N GLY A 267 38.58 12.63 -13.49
CA GLY A 267 39.55 12.89 -14.55
C GLY A 267 39.44 14.29 -15.16
N MET A 268 38.88 15.27 -14.44
CA MET A 268 39.01 16.68 -14.84
C MET A 268 40.46 17.16 -14.68
N SER A 269 40.89 18.13 -15.50
CA SER A 269 42.28 18.62 -15.43
C SER A 269 42.59 19.23 -14.05
N ALA A 270 43.73 18.87 -13.48
CA ALA A 270 44.12 19.30 -12.15
C ALA A 270 44.28 20.84 -12.04
N PRO A 271 44.08 21.42 -10.84
CA PRO A 271 44.36 22.83 -10.61
C PRO A 271 45.80 23.19 -11.01
N GLY A 272 45.97 24.26 -11.78
CA GLY A 272 47.28 24.70 -12.27
C GLY A 272 47.74 24.02 -13.57
N CYS A 273 46.85 23.31 -14.27
CA CYS A 273 47.11 22.83 -15.63
C CYS A 273 47.66 23.96 -16.51
N ALA A 274 48.85 23.74 -17.08
CA ALA A 274 49.51 24.70 -17.95
C ALA A 274 50.12 23.97 -19.17
N LEU A 275 49.85 24.48 -20.36
CA LEU A 275 50.41 23.98 -21.61
C LEU A 275 51.59 24.85 -22.00
N TRP A 276 52.79 24.28 -22.01
CA TRP A 276 54.02 24.97 -22.38
C TRP A 276 54.99 24.01 -23.08
N PRO A 277 55.76 24.46 -24.09
CA PRO A 277 55.74 25.81 -24.71
C PRO A 277 54.54 26.04 -25.64
N PRO A 278 54.18 27.31 -25.97
CA PRO A 278 53.13 27.62 -26.93
C PRO A 278 53.63 27.33 -28.34
N ASN A 279 53.53 26.07 -28.76
CA ASN A 279 54.12 25.53 -29.98
C ASN A 279 53.07 25.13 -31.03
N HIS A 280 51.83 25.58 -30.88
CA HIS A 280 50.69 25.32 -31.77
C HIS A 280 50.26 23.84 -31.86
N LYS A 281 50.79 22.95 -31.01
CA LYS A 281 50.42 21.53 -31.01
C LYS A 281 49.23 21.26 -30.08
N LEU A 282 48.39 20.29 -30.46
CA LEU A 282 47.41 19.70 -29.55
C LEU A 282 48.12 18.84 -28.51
N VAL A 283 47.73 19.02 -27.24
CA VAL A 283 48.24 18.27 -26.10
C VAL A 283 47.08 17.51 -25.49
N ALA A 284 47.24 16.20 -25.31
CA ALA A 284 46.30 15.40 -24.53
C ALA A 284 46.39 15.84 -23.06
N VAL A 285 45.31 16.44 -22.56
CA VAL A 285 45.29 17.04 -21.22
C VAL A 285 44.72 16.07 -20.20
N THR A 286 43.60 15.43 -20.53
CA THR A 286 42.94 14.51 -19.61
C THR A 286 41.90 13.62 -20.29
N THR A 287 41.47 12.60 -19.58
CA THR A 287 40.28 11.79 -19.91
C THR A 287 39.26 11.95 -18.80
N VAL A 288 38.07 12.46 -19.12
CA VAL A 288 37.00 12.70 -18.16
C VAL A 288 35.96 11.58 -18.26
N ALA A 289 35.50 11.08 -17.12
CA ALA A 289 34.45 10.07 -17.04
C ALA A 289 33.42 10.46 -15.98
N ALA A 290 32.19 9.97 -16.13
CA ALA A 290 31.16 10.04 -15.12
C ALA A 290 30.75 8.62 -14.73
N ALA A 291 30.57 8.38 -13.44
CA ALA A 291 30.07 7.13 -12.91
C ALA A 291 29.11 7.40 -11.76
N ASP A 292 28.08 6.59 -11.65
CA ASP A 292 27.22 6.55 -10.47
C ASP A 292 27.12 5.10 -9.97
N ALA A 293 27.15 4.94 -8.65
CA ALA A 293 27.27 3.63 -8.02
C ALA A 293 25.92 2.93 -7.83
N LEU A 294 24.81 3.66 -7.87
CA LEU A 294 23.52 3.16 -7.44
C LEU A 294 22.49 3.17 -8.57
N SER A 295 21.98 4.33 -8.96
CA SER A 295 21.03 4.43 -10.07
C SER A 295 21.71 4.40 -11.43
N GLY A 296 23.02 4.67 -11.50
CA GLY A 296 23.78 4.71 -12.73
C GLY A 296 23.55 6.00 -13.52
N VAL A 297 24.46 6.32 -14.45
CA VAL A 297 24.37 7.54 -15.25
C VAL A 297 23.33 7.37 -16.36
N VAL A 298 22.43 8.34 -16.55
CA VAL A 298 21.47 8.33 -17.67
C VAL A 298 22.24 8.29 -18.99
N PRO A 299 21.96 7.32 -19.88
CA PRO A 299 22.59 7.27 -21.20
C PRO A 299 22.46 8.60 -21.94
N GLY A 300 23.58 9.18 -22.36
CA GLY A 300 23.63 10.46 -23.08
C GLY A 300 23.55 11.72 -22.22
N SER A 301 23.37 11.62 -20.89
CA SER A 301 23.38 12.81 -20.02
C SER A 301 24.77 13.36 -19.75
N PHE A 302 25.83 12.56 -19.89
CA PHE A 302 27.18 13.02 -19.66
C PHE A 302 27.64 13.92 -20.80
N GLN A 303 27.80 15.20 -20.50
CA GLN A 303 28.20 16.24 -21.44
C GLN A 303 29.50 16.89 -20.97
N LEU A 304 30.41 17.14 -21.91
CA LEU A 304 31.65 17.89 -21.67
C LEU A 304 31.80 18.95 -22.74
N THR A 305 31.96 20.20 -22.30
CA THR A 305 32.18 21.36 -23.16
C THR A 305 33.49 22.04 -22.78
N GLY A 306 34.11 22.73 -23.75
CA GLY A 306 35.30 23.52 -23.50
C GLY A 306 35.25 24.83 -24.27
N THR A 307 35.60 25.92 -23.60
CA THR A 307 35.68 27.27 -24.18
C THR A 307 37.05 27.87 -23.90
N SER A 308 37.38 28.96 -24.58
CA SER A 308 38.58 29.73 -24.32
C SER A 308 38.27 31.23 -24.25
N ASN A 309 39.09 31.99 -23.52
CA ASN A 309 39.00 33.45 -23.47
C ASN A 309 39.53 34.16 -24.73
N GLU A 310 40.03 33.41 -25.72
CA GLU A 310 40.51 33.92 -27.00
C GLU A 310 39.65 33.36 -28.15
N PRO A 311 39.54 34.06 -29.29
CA PRO A 311 38.86 33.55 -30.47
C PRO A 311 39.48 32.23 -30.96
N SER A 312 38.62 31.28 -31.33
CA SER A 312 39.02 30.01 -31.95
C SER A 312 39.02 30.10 -33.47
N ASP A 313 40.00 29.46 -34.13
CA ASP A 313 39.97 29.24 -35.58
C ASP A 313 39.08 28.03 -35.92
N PRO A 314 37.98 28.21 -36.69
CA PRO A 314 37.09 27.11 -37.07
C PRO A 314 37.76 25.99 -37.88
N ASN A 315 38.82 26.31 -38.64
CA ASN A 315 39.54 25.33 -39.46
C ASN A 315 40.69 24.65 -38.69
N ASN A 316 40.99 25.12 -37.48
CA ASN A 316 42.08 24.63 -36.66
C ASN A 316 41.68 24.64 -35.17
N PRO A 317 40.91 23.64 -34.71
CA PRO A 317 40.27 23.70 -33.40
C PRO A 317 41.27 23.75 -32.25
N ASP A 318 40.98 24.58 -31.26
CA ASP A 318 41.79 24.78 -30.07
C ASP A 318 41.41 23.87 -28.90
N VAL A 319 40.18 23.35 -28.95
CA VAL A 319 39.60 22.40 -28.00
C VAL A 319 39.06 21.23 -28.81
N VAL A 320 39.57 20.03 -28.57
CA VAL A 320 39.09 18.79 -29.17
C VAL A 320 38.63 17.88 -28.06
N ILE A 321 37.33 17.58 -28.05
CA ILE A 321 36.68 16.67 -27.11
C ILE A 321 36.14 15.51 -27.92
N ALA A 322 36.69 14.31 -27.69
CA ALA A 322 36.31 13.11 -28.42
C ALA A 322 35.75 12.07 -27.43
N PRO A 323 34.62 11.41 -27.73
CA PRO A 323 34.15 10.30 -26.92
C PRO A 323 35.19 9.16 -26.92
N ASN A 324 35.35 8.50 -25.79
CA ASN A 324 36.20 7.32 -25.67
C ASN A 324 35.35 6.04 -25.62
N SER A 325 36.00 4.88 -25.77
CA SER A 325 35.33 3.57 -25.79
C SER A 325 34.67 3.17 -24.45
N SER A 326 34.92 3.91 -23.38
CA SER A 326 34.39 3.66 -22.04
C SER A 326 33.24 4.61 -21.65
N GLY A 327 32.70 5.37 -22.62
CA GLY A 327 31.59 6.32 -22.38
C GLY A 327 32.01 7.66 -21.77
N GLY A 328 33.32 7.92 -21.65
CA GLY A 328 33.89 9.19 -21.24
C GLY A 328 34.36 10.05 -22.42
N PHE A 329 35.12 11.11 -22.13
CA PHE A 329 35.69 12.01 -23.13
C PHE A 329 37.20 12.15 -22.98
N ALA A 330 37.94 12.05 -24.08
CA ALA A 330 39.33 12.48 -24.16
C ALA A 330 39.40 13.96 -24.57
N VAL A 331 40.17 14.74 -23.82
CA VAL A 331 40.33 16.18 -24.04
C VAL A 331 41.73 16.49 -24.54
N GLN A 332 41.80 17.16 -25.68
CA GLN A 332 43.03 17.76 -26.18
C GLN A 332 42.86 19.27 -26.29
N LEU A 333 43.84 20.00 -25.80
CA LEU A 333 43.88 21.47 -25.85
C LEU A 333 45.13 21.91 -26.61
N ARG A 334 45.00 22.96 -27.41
CA ARG A 334 46.14 23.47 -28.17
C ARG A 334 47.05 24.30 -27.28
N ALA A 335 48.34 24.02 -27.31
CA ALA A 335 49.35 24.89 -26.70
C ALA A 335 49.58 26.12 -27.60
N GLU A 336 48.57 27.00 -27.67
CA GLU A 336 48.55 28.22 -28.47
C GLU A 336 47.91 29.37 -27.69
N ARG A 337 48.32 30.59 -28.01
CA ARG A 337 47.81 31.83 -27.42
C ARG A 337 47.99 32.98 -28.40
N LEU A 338 47.19 34.03 -28.26
CA LEU A 338 47.45 35.30 -28.91
C LEU A 338 48.68 35.99 -28.29
N GLY A 339 49.51 36.61 -29.12
CA GLY A 339 50.74 37.31 -28.68
C GLY A 339 50.49 38.53 -27.78
N SER A 340 49.26 39.05 -27.79
CA SER A 340 48.77 40.18 -26.99
C SER A 340 47.94 39.69 -25.80
N GLY A 341 48.40 39.91 -24.57
CA GLY A 341 47.68 39.53 -23.34
C GLY A 341 48.50 38.66 -22.36
N THR A 342 47.82 38.12 -21.35
CA THR A 342 48.41 37.30 -20.26
C THR A 342 48.55 35.81 -20.61
N GLY A 343 47.91 35.36 -21.70
CA GLY A 343 47.89 33.98 -22.17
C GLY A 343 46.46 33.47 -22.38
N ARG A 344 46.35 32.31 -23.04
CA ARG A 344 45.06 31.66 -23.26
C ARG A 344 44.63 30.89 -22.01
N THR A 345 43.34 30.96 -21.70
CA THR A 345 42.70 30.22 -20.63
C THR A 345 41.57 29.40 -21.22
N TYR A 346 41.69 28.08 -21.10
CA TYR A 346 40.65 27.12 -21.43
C TYR A 346 39.80 26.82 -20.19
N THR A 347 38.49 26.85 -20.35
CA THR A 347 37.51 26.46 -19.32
C THR A 347 36.77 25.23 -19.79
N LEU A 348 36.89 24.12 -19.05
CA LEU A 348 36.18 22.87 -19.30
C LEU A 348 35.03 22.74 -18.32
N ASN A 349 33.82 22.46 -18.81
CA ASN A 349 32.63 22.23 -18.01
C ASN A 349 32.03 20.87 -18.33
N ALA A 350 31.91 20.03 -17.31
CA ALA A 350 31.33 18.70 -17.37
C ALA A 350 30.04 18.65 -16.56
N THR A 351 29.01 18.00 -17.08
CA THR A 351 27.74 17.76 -16.38
C THR A 351 27.28 16.34 -16.64
N ALA A 352 26.78 15.66 -15.60
CA ALA A 352 26.22 14.31 -15.68
C ALA A 352 24.96 14.21 -14.81
N THR A 353 23.99 13.41 -15.25
CA THR A 353 22.75 13.15 -14.50
C THR A 353 22.55 11.64 -14.35
N ASP A 354 22.13 11.19 -13.17
CA ASP A 354 21.85 9.78 -12.89
C ASP A 354 20.38 9.38 -13.15
N LEU A 355 20.07 8.08 -13.11
CA LEU A 355 18.71 7.59 -13.39
C LEU A 355 17.69 8.06 -12.34
N ALA A 356 18.11 8.47 -11.15
CA ALA A 356 17.27 9.09 -10.12
C ALA A 356 17.00 10.58 -10.35
N GLY A 357 17.77 11.23 -11.22
CA GLY A 357 17.64 12.63 -11.59
C GLY A 357 18.56 13.56 -10.81
N ASN A 358 19.51 13.04 -10.01
CA ASN A 358 20.54 13.88 -9.41
C ASN A 358 21.55 14.29 -10.48
N THR A 359 22.08 15.52 -10.37
CA THR A 359 22.99 16.09 -11.36
C THR A 359 24.27 16.56 -10.68
N ALA A 360 25.41 16.23 -11.28
CA ALA A 360 26.71 16.74 -10.89
C ALA A 360 27.29 17.63 -12.00
N THR A 361 28.00 18.68 -11.59
CA THR A 361 28.74 19.56 -12.49
C THR A 361 30.16 19.73 -11.97
N SER A 362 31.14 19.72 -12.86
CA SER A 362 32.54 19.99 -12.54
C SER A 362 33.14 20.96 -13.55
N THR A 363 33.93 21.91 -13.07
CA THR A 363 34.66 22.88 -13.90
C THR A 363 36.15 22.73 -13.67
N ALA A 364 36.94 22.80 -14.75
CA ALA A 364 38.39 22.85 -14.66
C ALA A 364 38.97 23.87 -15.64
N VAL A 365 40.16 24.37 -15.31
CA VAL A 365 40.84 25.41 -16.06
C VAL A 365 42.23 24.95 -16.44
N CYS A 366 42.62 25.19 -17.70
CA CYS A 366 43.98 25.01 -18.16
C CYS A 366 44.47 26.26 -18.89
N VAL A 367 45.71 26.67 -18.68
CA VAL A 367 46.26 27.92 -19.25
C VAL A 367 47.41 27.67 -20.21
N VAL A 368 47.60 28.56 -21.17
CA VAL A 368 48.80 28.66 -22.01
C VAL A 368 49.52 29.96 -21.62
N PRO A 369 50.40 29.93 -20.60
CA PRO A 369 50.91 31.14 -19.97
C PRO A 369 51.88 31.90 -20.88
N ARG A 370 52.07 33.21 -20.66
CA ARG A 370 53.00 34.04 -21.44
C ARG A 370 54.47 33.60 -21.29
N THR A 371 54.86 33.22 -20.08
CA THR A 371 56.23 32.86 -19.70
C THR A 371 56.26 31.46 -19.10
N SER A 372 57.43 30.82 -19.12
CA SER A 372 57.63 29.45 -18.60
C SER A 372 57.49 29.32 -17.08
N ARG A 373 57.32 30.44 -16.36
CA ARG A 373 57.22 30.47 -14.91
C ARG A 373 55.75 30.51 -14.53
N THR A 374 55.20 29.36 -14.13
CA THR A 374 53.91 29.29 -13.44
C THR A 374 53.95 30.21 -12.22
N SER A 375 53.23 31.33 -12.24
CA SER A 375 52.99 32.07 -11.02
C SER A 375 52.13 31.18 -10.13
N SER A 376 52.74 30.63 -9.08
CA SER A 376 52.00 30.04 -7.97
C SER A 376 51.18 31.17 -7.31
N ASN A 377 50.01 31.45 -7.84
CA ASN A 377 49.08 32.33 -7.17
C ASN A 377 48.56 31.54 -5.96
N ARG A 378 49.12 31.81 -4.77
CA ARG A 378 48.50 31.43 -3.51
C ARG A 378 47.17 32.16 -3.44
N THR A 379 46.11 31.54 -3.98
CA THR A 379 44.75 31.94 -3.65
C THR A 379 44.55 31.53 -2.19
N ILE A 380 44.46 32.51 -1.31
CA ILE A 380 44.00 32.32 0.06
C ILE A 380 42.51 31.95 -0.06
N ASN A 381 42.19 30.65 -0.08
CA ASN A 381 40.82 30.22 0.13
C ASN A 381 40.49 30.51 1.60
N ALA A 382 39.79 31.62 1.84
CA ALA A 382 39.03 31.77 3.07
C ALA A 382 37.92 30.71 3.05
N PRO A 383 37.84 29.81 4.05
CA PRO A 383 36.75 28.84 4.10
C PRO A 383 35.45 29.57 4.46
N THR A 384 34.47 29.45 3.57
CA THR A 384 33.09 29.84 3.84
C THR A 384 32.48 28.91 4.88
N LYS A 385 32.13 29.49 6.04
CA LYS A 385 31.14 29.03 7.04
C LYS A 385 31.35 27.63 7.66
N LEU A 386 32.05 27.61 8.80
CA LEU A 386 31.74 26.69 9.90
C LEU A 386 30.59 27.26 10.74
N GLY A 387 29.66 26.38 11.15
CA GLY A 387 28.63 26.65 12.15
C GLY A 387 29.21 26.99 13.54
N PRO A 388 28.37 27.42 14.49
CA PRO A 388 28.76 28.32 15.57
C PRO A 388 29.64 27.63 16.61
N PHE A 389 30.82 28.21 16.86
CA PHE A 389 31.63 27.89 18.03
C PHE A 389 31.15 28.69 19.25
N LEU A 390 30.92 27.96 20.35
CA LEU A 390 30.66 28.47 21.69
C LEU A 390 31.77 29.44 22.13
N ARG A 391 31.38 30.64 22.57
CA ARG A 391 32.25 31.57 23.28
C ARG A 391 32.58 31.01 24.67
N ARG A 392 33.86 30.99 25.03
CA ARG A 392 34.31 31.01 26.41
C ARG A 392 35.12 32.28 26.62
N ASP A 393 34.49 33.26 27.24
CA ASP A 393 35.17 34.38 27.88
C ASP A 393 35.41 34.01 29.35
N LYS A 394 36.64 34.28 29.80
CA LYS A 394 37.06 34.89 31.08
C LYS A 394 38.23 34.17 31.75
N LEU A 395 39.35 34.90 31.78
CA LEU A 395 40.41 34.82 32.78
C LEU A 395 39.85 35.15 34.17
N THR A 396 40.23 34.38 35.19
CA THR A 396 40.85 34.89 36.45
C THR A 396 41.28 33.75 37.37
N ASP A 397 42.51 33.90 37.88
CA ASP A 397 43.01 33.54 39.21
C ASP A 397 43.45 32.11 39.65
N MET A 398 44.73 32.12 40.05
CA MET A 398 45.33 31.58 41.29
C MET A 398 45.67 30.09 41.43
N VAL A 399 46.99 29.81 41.29
CA VAL A 399 47.94 29.34 42.33
C VAL A 399 47.64 28.05 43.13
N VAL A 400 48.72 27.25 43.30
CA VAL A 400 48.94 26.03 44.14
C VAL A 400 48.45 24.72 43.50
N GLY A 401 49.19 23.61 43.43
CA GLY A 401 50.50 23.24 43.97
C GLY A 401 50.79 21.77 43.62
N LEU A 402 52.07 21.46 43.54
CA LEU A 402 52.67 20.17 43.20
C LEU A 402 52.54 19.13 44.34
N GLU A 403 52.74 17.87 43.96
CA GLU A 403 53.14 16.69 44.77
C GLU A 403 52.09 15.96 45.63
N GLN A 404 51.88 14.66 45.34
CA GLN A 404 52.54 13.62 46.12
C GLN A 404 52.43 12.23 45.47
N LEU A 405 53.41 11.41 45.84
CA LEU A 405 53.91 10.20 45.20
C LEU A 405 53.88 9.12 46.31
N TRP A 406 53.70 7.84 45.92
CA TRP A 406 53.97 6.59 46.67
C TRP A 406 52.82 5.74 47.27
N SER A 407 52.92 4.47 46.88
CA SER A 407 52.79 3.22 47.67
C SER A 407 51.46 2.43 47.64
N ARG A 408 51.51 1.33 46.87
CA ARG A 408 50.84 0.02 47.11
C ARG A 408 51.30 -0.56 48.48
N PRO A 409 50.72 -1.63 49.11
CA PRO A 409 50.15 -2.83 48.45
C PRO A 409 49.11 -3.72 49.22
N ARG A 410 48.76 -4.86 48.57
CA ARG A 410 48.39 -6.23 49.06
C ARG A 410 46.92 -6.70 49.08
N MET A 411 46.64 -7.61 48.12
CA MET A 411 46.14 -9.00 48.22
C MET A 411 45.19 -9.43 49.36
N ALA A 412 44.09 -10.10 48.98
CA ALA A 412 43.65 -11.46 49.38
C ALA A 412 42.28 -11.76 48.70
N HIS A 413 42.17 -12.74 47.80
CA HIS A 413 41.79 -14.16 47.97
C HIS A 413 40.28 -14.47 48.10
N SER A 414 39.81 -15.27 47.14
CA SER A 414 38.76 -16.31 47.14
C SER A 414 37.44 -16.09 47.90
N SER A 415 36.31 -16.15 47.17
CA SER A 415 35.42 -17.33 47.04
C SER A 415 34.41 -17.07 45.94
#